data_AF-A0A3S3DS13-F1
#
_entry.id   AF-A0A3S3DS13-F1
#
_cell.length_a   1.000
_cell.length_b   1.000
_cell.length_c   1.000
_cell.angle_alpha   90.00
_cell.angle_beta   90.00
_cell.angle_gamma   90.00
#
_symmetry.space_group_name_H-M   'P 1'
#
loop_
_entity.id
_entity.type
_entity.pdbx_description
1 polymer ?
#
loop_
_entity_poly.entity_id
_entity_poly.type
_entity_poly.pdbx_seq_one_letter_code
_entity_poly.pdbx_strand_id
1 'polypeptide(L)' 'HRLTARLVTSTASADPLGLLDVRNGTWHSELVAAAGPRPGQLPELVAPGAICGGLVESAARLTGLKAGTPVVAGA' A
#
# COMPACT_ATOMS: atom_id res chain seq x y z
N HIS A 1 -6.63 2.18 -0.48
CA HIS A 1 -7.51 1.67 -1.56
C HIS A 1 -8.67 2.60 -1.91
N ARG A 2 -9.61 2.95 -1.02
CA ARG A 2 -10.81 3.75 -1.41
C ARG A 2 -10.49 5.12 -2.02
N LEU A 3 -9.43 5.78 -1.55
CA LEU A 3 -9.04 7.11 -2.01
C LEU A 3 -8.38 7.10 -3.39
N THR A 4 -7.69 6.02 -3.78
CA THR A 4 -6.83 5.98 -4.98
C THR A 4 -7.19 4.85 -5.95
N ALA A 5 -8.19 4.02 -5.61
CA ALA A 5 -8.47 2.72 -6.24
C ALA A 5 -7.30 1.72 -6.27
N ARG A 6 -6.17 2.02 -5.61
CA ARG A 6 -4.98 1.16 -5.56
C ARG A 6 -4.82 0.49 -4.19
N LEU A 7 -4.51 -0.80 -4.20
CA LEU A 7 -4.17 -1.56 -3.01
C LEU A 7 -2.66 -1.52 -2.79
N VAL A 8 -2.21 -0.54 -2.00
CA VAL A 8 -0.80 -0.23 -1.75
C VAL A 8 -0.60 -0.07 -0.24
N THR A 9 0.55 -0.48 0.29
CA THR A 9 1.00 -0.22 1.67
C THR A 9 2.46 0.21 1.68
N SER A 10 2.87 1.00 2.69
CA SER A 10 4.28 1.31 2.87
C SER A 10 5.03 0.13 3.50
N THR A 11 6.34 0.05 3.29
CA THR A 11 7.19 -0.93 3.97
C THR A 11 7.20 -0.74 5.49
N ALA A 12 7.11 0.50 5.99
CA ALA A 12 7.02 0.77 7.42
C ALA A 12 5.72 0.21 8.04
N SER A 13 4.58 0.36 7.37
CA SER A 13 3.33 -0.22 7.84
C SER A 13 3.26 -1.74 7.65
N ALA A 14 4.06 -2.30 6.73
CA ALA A 14 4.15 -3.74 6.49
C ALA A 14 5.11 -4.47 7.44
N ASP A 15 6.10 -3.77 8.01
CA ASP A 15 7.11 -4.34 8.91
C ASP A 15 6.52 -5.16 10.08
N PRO A 16 5.49 -4.68 10.81
CA PRO A 16 4.92 -5.43 11.94
C PRO A 16 4.25 -6.76 11.55
N LEU A 17 4.00 -7.01 10.26
CA LEU A 17 3.45 -8.28 9.81
C LEU A 17 4.48 -9.43 9.89
N GLY A 18 5.77 -9.12 9.97
CA GLY A 18 6.83 -10.13 9.96
C GLY A 18 6.97 -10.86 8.62
N LEU A 19 6.42 -10.31 7.53
CA LEU A 19 6.42 -10.89 6.19
C LEU A 19 7.35 -10.17 5.21
N LEU A 20 8.04 -9.12 5.65
CA LEU A 20 8.89 -8.28 4.81
C LEU A 20 10.32 -8.85 4.74
N ASP A 21 10.88 -8.92 3.53
CA ASP A 21 12.33 -8.92 3.36
C ASP A 21 12.83 -7.49 3.53
N VAL A 22 13.31 -7.17 4.74
CA VAL A 22 13.78 -5.82 5.11
C VAL A 22 14.95 -5.36 4.23
N ARG A 23 15.80 -6.28 3.76
CA ARG A 23 16.96 -5.92 2.92
C ARG A 23 16.51 -5.46 1.54
N ASN A 24 15.55 -6.15 0.95
CA ASN A 24 15.11 -5.89 -0.42
C ASN A 24 13.85 -5.01 -0.50
N GLY A 25 13.17 -4.77 0.62
CA GLY A 25 11.92 -3.98 0.66
C GLY A 25 10.76 -4.65 -0.06
N THR A 26 10.74 -5.99 -0.08
CA THR A 26 9.73 -6.79 -0.79
C THR A 26 9.05 -7.78 0.17
N TRP A 27 8.00 -8.43 -0.30
CA TRP A 27 7.40 -9.55 0.43
C TRP A 27 8.34 -10.76 0.42
N HIS A 28 8.61 -11.33 1.59
CA HIS A 28 9.40 -12.55 1.70
C HIS A 28 8.57 -13.76 1.28
N SER A 29 8.87 -14.33 0.12
CA SER A 29 8.05 -15.37 -0.52
C SER A 29 7.74 -16.57 0.37
N GLU A 30 8.75 -17.12 1.07
CA GLU A 30 8.57 -18.29 1.93
C GLU A 30 7.69 -18.01 3.15
N LEU A 31 7.87 -16.85 3.81
CA LEU A 31 7.06 -16.45 4.96
C LEU A 31 5.61 -16.15 4.55
N VAL A 32 5.42 -15.51 3.40
CA VAL A 32 4.08 -15.29 2.84
C VAL A 32 3.40 -16.62 2.52
N ALA A 33 4.10 -17.56 1.90
CA ALA A 33 3.55 -18.89 1.62
C ALA A 33 3.19 -19.63 2.91
N ALA A 34 4.05 -19.57 3.94
CA ALA A 34 3.81 -20.17 5.24
C ALA A 34 2.62 -19.54 5.99
N ALA A 35 2.40 -18.24 5.83
CA ALA A 35 1.27 -17.52 6.42
C ALA A 35 -0.06 -17.80 5.71
N GLY A 36 -0.04 -18.36 4.50
CA GLY A 36 -1.22 -18.79 3.74
C GLY A 36 -1.72 -17.89 2.58
N PRO A 37 -1.37 -16.59 2.46
CA PRO A 37 -1.72 -15.82 1.27
C PRO A 37 -1.11 -16.37 -0.02
N ARG A 38 -1.90 -16.36 -1.11
CA ARG A 38 -1.42 -16.65 -2.46
C ARG A 38 -0.67 -15.45 -3.06
N PRO A 39 0.23 -15.69 -4.03
CA PRO A 39 0.82 -14.61 -4.82
C PRO A 39 -0.25 -13.65 -5.37
N GLY A 40 -0.06 -12.35 -5.19
CA GLY A 40 -0.98 -11.30 -5.64
C GLY A 40 -2.13 -10.95 -4.68
N GLN A 41 -2.27 -11.61 -3.52
CA GLN A 41 -3.25 -11.22 -2.50
C GLN A 41 -2.75 -10.10 -1.57
N LEU A 42 -1.44 -9.87 -1.53
CA LEU A 42 -0.84 -8.81 -0.73
C LEU A 42 -0.82 -7.48 -1.50
N PRO A 43 -0.94 -6.32 -0.81
CA PRO A 43 -0.80 -5.02 -1.44
C PRO A 43 0.58 -4.84 -2.11
N GLU A 44 0.63 -3.95 -3.10
CA GLU A 44 1.90 -3.43 -3.61
C GLU A 44 2.65 -2.69 -2.49
N LEU A 45 3.96 -2.91 -2.38
CA LEU A 45 4.82 -2.24 -1.40
C LEU A 45 5.44 -0.98 -2.00
N VAL A 46 5.43 0.10 -1.24
CA VAL A 46 6.11 1.36 -1.57
C VAL A 46 6.90 1.88 -0.37
N ALA A 47 7.82 2.82 -0.60
CA ALA A 47 8.50 3.52 0.49
C ALA A 47 7.51 4.42 1.26
N PRO A 48 7.69 4.64 2.58
CA PRO A 48 7.01 5.71 3.31
C PRO A 48 7.25 7.06 2.61
N GLY A 49 6.21 7.90 2.54
CA GLY A 49 6.29 9.17 1.83
C GLY A 49 6.14 9.07 0.30
N ALA A 50 6.04 7.86 -0.27
CA ALA A 50 5.76 7.69 -1.69
C ALA A 50 4.31 8.06 -2.05
N ILE A 51 4.07 8.56 -3.26
CA ILE A 51 2.72 8.84 -3.75
C ILE A 51 2.04 7.52 -4.14
N CYS A 52 0.97 7.15 -3.42
CA CYS A 52 0.14 5.98 -3.69
C CYS A 52 -0.78 6.19 -4.90
N GLY A 53 -1.04 7.42 -5.30
CA GLY A 53 -1.90 7.81 -6.42
C GLY A 53 -2.62 9.12 -6.17
N GLY A 54 -3.43 9.54 -7.14
CA GLY A 54 -4.32 10.70 -6.99
C GLY A 54 -5.65 10.31 -6.35
N LEU A 55 -6.25 11.25 -5.62
CA LEU A 55 -7.60 11.12 -5.07
C LEU A 55 -8.62 10.90 -6.20
N VAL A 56 -9.36 9.80 -6.17
CA VAL A 56 -10.39 9.50 -7.17
C VAL A 56 -11.60 10.41 -7.03
N GLU A 57 -12.29 10.64 -8.15
CA GLU A 57 -13.47 11.52 -8.23
C GLU A 57 -14.55 11.18 -7.19
N SER A 58 -14.82 9.90 -6.95
CA SER A 58 -15.81 9.47 -5.95
C SER A 58 -15.42 9.88 -4.52
N ALA A 59 -14.13 9.79 -4.18
CA ALA A 59 -13.61 10.19 -2.88
C ALA A 59 -13.49 11.72 -2.75
N ALA A 60 -13.16 12.42 -3.84
CA ALA A 60 -13.17 13.88 -3.91
C ALA A 60 -14.55 14.44 -3.57
N ARG A 61 -15.63 13.90 -4.15
CA ARG A 61 -17.01 14.30 -3.83
C ARG A 61 -17.40 14.11 -2.36
N LEU A 62 -16.87 13.09 -1.70
CA LEU A 62 -17.17 12.80 -0.29
C LEU A 62 -16.37 13.65 0.68
N THR A 63 -15.16 14.08 0.30
CA THR A 63 -14.23 14.79 1.18
C THR A 63 -14.18 16.30 0.92
N GLY A 64 -14.66 16.77 -0.24
CA GLY A 64 -14.53 18.16 -0.67
C GLY A 64 -13.14 18.54 -1.18
N LEU A 65 -12.21 17.59 -1.22
CA LEU A 65 -10.88 17.79 -1.78
C LEU A 65 -10.89 17.70 -3.31
N LYS A 66 -9.89 18.31 -3.96
CA LYS A 66 -9.75 18.26 -5.41
C LYS A 66 -9.43 16.84 -5.88
N ALA A 67 -10.11 16.36 -6.92
CA ALA A 67 -9.73 15.12 -7.59
C ALA A 67 -8.29 15.20 -8.12
N GLY A 68 -7.56 14.09 -8.05
CA GLY A 68 -6.14 14.04 -8.38
C GLY A 68 -5.21 14.55 -7.28
N THR A 69 -5.72 15.02 -6.13
CA THR A 69 -4.88 15.39 -4.97
C THR A 69 -3.95 14.21 -4.62
N PRO A 70 -2.62 14.41 -4.52
CA PRO A 70 -1.71 13.33 -4.20
C PRO A 70 -2.03 12.70 -2.83
N VAL A 71 -2.18 11.37 -2.81
CA VAL A 71 -2.30 10.59 -1.59
C VAL A 71 -0.95 9.93 -1.31
N VAL A 72 -0.38 10.19 -0.15
CA VAL A 72 0.96 9.77 0.23
C VAL A 72 0.90 8.59 1.21
N ALA A 73 1.82 7.62 1.04
CA ALA A 73 1.96 6.47 1.93
C ALA A 73 2.43 6.93 3.32
N GLY A 74 1.73 6.49 4.36
CA GLY A 74 2.12 6.71 5.75
C GLY A 74 3.34 5.87 6.17
N ALA A 75 3.68 5.96 7.45
CA ALA A 75 4.68 5.11 8.11
C ALA A 75 3.98 4.18 9.08
#